data_AF-A0A3B0Y2X6-F1
#
_entry.id   AF-A0A3B0Y2X6-F1
#
_cell.length_a   1.000
_cell.length_b   1.000
_cell.length_c   1.000
_cell.angle_alpha   90.00
_cell.angle_beta   90.00
_cell.angle_gamma   90.00
#
_symmetry.space_group_name_H-M   'P 1'
#
loop_
_entity.id
_entity.type
_entity.pdbx_description
1 polymer ?
#
loop_
_entity_poly.entity_id
_entity_poly.type
_entity_poly.pdbx_seq_one_letter_code
_entity_poly.pdbx_strand_id
1 'polypeptide(L)'
;RLYNIFGIEPKTTRLEEALLVVVEHEGHKIGLMVDELLGQQQVVIKSLETNYRRIEGISGATILGDGTVALILDVGGLISLSGSGGSGIRRAGNDEQAA
;
A
#
# COMPACT_ATOMS: atom_id res chain seq x y z
N ARG A 1 8.44 1.66 -3.24
CA ARG A 1 8.44 0.22 -3.61
C ARG A 1 7.97 -0.56 -2.40
N LEU A 2 6.93 -1.39 -2.51
CA LEU A 2 6.27 -1.98 -1.34
C LEU A 2 7.19 -2.93 -0.57
N TYR A 3 7.97 -3.73 -1.30
CA TYR A 3 8.87 -4.71 -0.70
C TYR A 3 9.96 -4.07 0.20
N ASN A 4 10.43 -2.86 -0.16
CA ASN A 4 11.39 -2.11 0.67
C ASN A 4 10.78 -1.64 2.00
N ILE A 5 9.49 -1.26 2.00
CA ILE A 5 8.81 -0.77 3.20
C ILE A 5 8.67 -1.88 4.23
N PHE A 6 8.37 -3.11 3.78
CA PHE A 6 8.12 -4.26 4.65
C PHE A 6 9.31 -5.21 4.80
N GLY A 7 10.45 -4.93 4.14
CA GLY A 7 11.65 -5.75 4.23
C GLY A 7 11.45 -7.18 3.68
N ILE A 8 10.61 -7.35 2.66
CA ILE A 8 10.31 -8.65 2.04
C ILE A 8 11.11 -8.84 0.75
N GLU A 9 11.39 -10.09 0.40
CA GLU A 9 12.01 -10.44 -0.86
C GLU A 9 10.98 -10.33 -2.01
N PRO A 10 11.19 -9.46 -3.01
CA PRO A 10 10.26 -9.31 -4.12
C PRO A 10 10.48 -10.39 -5.19
N LYS A 11 9.45 -10.70 -5.98
CA LYS A 11 9.61 -11.54 -7.18
C LYS A 11 10.43 -10.82 -8.27
N THR A 12 10.25 -9.50 -8.43
CA THR A 12 11.04 -8.67 -9.34
C THR A 12 11.34 -7.30 -8.76
N THR A 13 12.47 -6.73 -9.15
CA THR A 13 12.86 -5.35 -8.82
C THR A 13 12.81 -4.43 -10.04
N ARG A 14 12.50 -4.97 -11.22
CA ARG A 14 12.38 -4.22 -12.47
C ARG A 14 10.98 -3.64 -12.60
N LEU A 15 10.88 -2.37 -12.99
CA LEU A 15 9.58 -1.70 -13.07
C LEU A 15 8.75 -2.20 -14.25
N GLU A 16 9.42 -2.57 -15.34
CA GLU A 16 8.83 -3.10 -16.57
C GLU A 16 8.17 -4.49 -16.39
N GLU A 17 8.45 -5.18 -15.29
CA GLU A 17 7.87 -6.49 -14.96
C GLU A 17 6.87 -6.43 -13.80
N ALA A 18 6.73 -5.26 -13.17
CA ALA A 18 5.86 -5.08 -12.01
C ALA A 18 4.58 -4.35 -12.40
N LEU A 19 3.57 -4.49 -11.54
CA LEU A 19 2.34 -3.70 -11.64
C LEU A 19 2.46 -2.46 -10.75
N LEU A 20 1.93 -1.34 -11.23
CA LEU A 20 1.81 -0.11 -10.46
C LEU A 20 0.36 0.13 -10.08
N VAL A 21 0.03 -0.02 -8.80
CA VAL A 21 -1.29 0.27 -8.26
C VAL A 21 -1.31 1.72 -7.78
N VAL A 22 -2.12 2.56 -8.41
CA VAL A 22 -2.29 3.95 -7.98
C VAL A 22 -3.35 3.99 -6.89
N VAL A 23 -2.99 4.49 -5.71
CA VAL A 23 -3.89 4.70 -4.58
C VAL A 23 -3.89 6.17 -4.18
N GLU A 24 -4.97 6.63 -3.56
CA GLU A 24 -5.13 8.00 -3.10
C GLU A 24 -5.52 8.03 -1.63
N HIS A 25 -4.93 8.95 -0.87
CA HIS A 25 -5.32 9.27 0.49
C HIS A 25 -5.17 10.78 0.72
N GLU A 26 -6.25 11.44 1.15
CA GLU A 26 -6.29 12.90 1.39
C GLU A 26 -5.73 13.73 0.23
N GLY A 27 -6.11 13.41 -1.01
CA GLY A 27 -5.64 14.10 -2.22
C GLY A 27 -4.18 13.81 -2.61
N HIS A 28 -3.48 12.95 -1.87
CA HIS A 28 -2.15 12.48 -2.21
C HIS A 28 -2.25 11.15 -2.94
N LYS A 29 -1.85 11.15 -4.22
CA LYS A 29 -1.74 9.94 -5.03
C LYS A 29 -0.35 9.35 -4.91
N ILE A 30 -0.27 8.04 -4.67
CA ILE A 30 0.99 7.28 -4.68
C ILE A 30 0.86 6.05 -5.56
N GLY A 31 1.99 5.65 -6.17
CA GLY A 31 2.10 4.39 -6.90
C GLY A 31 2.72 3.30 -6.04
N LEU A 32 1.98 2.22 -5.81
CA LEU A 32 2.46 1.01 -5.15
C LEU A 32 2.95 0.03 -6.22
N MET A 33 4.27 -0.20 -6.27
CA MET A 33 4.86 -1.27 -7.08
C MET A 33 4.59 -2.61 -6.41
N VAL A 34 3.86 -3.50 -7.09
CA VAL A 34 3.47 -4.84 -6.65
C VAL A 34 3.80 -5.88 -7.72
N ASP A 35 3.96 -7.13 -7.31
CA ASP A 35 4.30 -8.21 -8.25
C ASP A 35 3.10 -8.64 -9.10
N GLU A 36 1.92 -8.74 -8.50
CA GLU A 36 0.72 -9.23 -9.19
C GLU A 36 -0.57 -8.69 -8.58
N LEU A 37 -1.65 -8.75 -9.36
CA LEU A 37 -3.01 -8.41 -8.93
C LEU A 37 -3.87 -9.67 -8.94
N LEU A 38 -4.21 -10.17 -7.76
CA LEU A 38 -5.01 -11.40 -7.59
C LEU A 38 -6.51 -11.19 -7.84
N GLY A 39 -6.94 -9.94 -8.02
CA GLY A 39 -8.34 -9.56 -8.25
C GLY A 39 -9.00 -8.94 -7.02
N GLN A 40 -10.33 -8.84 -7.05
CA GLN A 40 -11.15 -8.30 -5.96
C GLN A 40 -11.86 -9.44 -5.23
N GLN A 41 -11.72 -9.49 -3.91
CA GLN A 41 -12.39 -10.48 -3.08
C GLN A 41 -13.10 -9.80 -1.89
N GLN A 42 -14.28 -10.28 -1.52
CA GLN A 42 -14.90 -9.92 -0.25
C GLN A 42 -14.24 -10.70 0.89
N VAL A 43 -13.79 -9.98 1.92
CA VAL A 43 -13.05 -10.57 3.05
C VAL A 43 -13.61 -10.05 4.36
N VAL A 44 -13.54 -10.88 5.40
CA VAL A 44 -13.86 -10.46 6.77
C VAL A 44 -12.61 -9.92 7.42
N ILE A 45 -12.63 -8.64 7.79
CA ILE A 45 -11.51 -7.99 8.46
C ILE A 45 -11.41 -8.51 9.90
N LYS A 46 -10.21 -8.93 10.29
CA LYS A 46 -9.84 -9.23 11.67
C LYS A 46 -8.94 -8.11 12.17
N SER A 47 -9.43 -7.38 13.16
CA SER A 47 -8.63 -6.36 13.83
C SER A 47 -7.45 -7.02 14.57
N LEU A 48 -6.29 -6.38 14.48
CA LEU A 48 -5.07 -6.79 15.17
C LEU A 48 -4.92 -6.09 16.54
N GLU A 49 -5.86 -5.22 16.91
CA GLU A 49 -5.73 -4.22 17.98
C GLU A 49 -5.76 -4.81 19.41
N THR A 50 -6.40 -5.95 19.62
CA THR A 50 -6.60 -6.48 20.98
C THR A 50 -5.39 -7.24 21.53
N ASN A 51 -4.53 -7.79 20.66
CA ASN A 51 -3.43 -8.69 21.07
C ASN A 51 -2.06 -8.32 20.46
N TYR A 52 -2.02 -7.40 19.48
CA TYR A 52 -0.80 -7.08 18.76
C TYR A 52 -0.54 -5.58 18.76
N ARG A 53 0.75 -5.22 18.78
CA ARG A 53 1.18 -3.83 18.62
C ARG A 53 0.76 -3.35 17.24
N ARG A 54 0.25 -2.12 17.15
CA ARG A 54 -0.02 -1.46 15.86
C ARG A 54 1.25 -1.47 15.01
N ILE A 55 1.14 -2.01 13.80
CA ILE A 55 2.21 -1.99 12.80
C ILE A 55 1.88 -0.85 11.83
N GLU A 56 2.79 0.12 11.71
CA GLU A 56 2.59 1.23 10.77
C GLU A 56 2.47 0.69 9.34
N GLY A 57 1.52 1.21 8.57
CA GLY A 57 1.21 0.73 7.22
C GLY A 57 0.29 -0.49 7.15
N ILE A 58 -0.19 -1.04 8.28
CA ILE A 58 -1.15 -2.16 8.34
C ILE A 58 -2.37 -1.78 9.19
N SER A 59 -3.57 -1.99 8.64
CA SER A 59 -4.84 -1.74 9.33
C SER A 59 -5.48 -3.00 9.91
N GLY A 60 -5.10 -4.18 9.43
CA GLY A 60 -5.64 -5.45 9.92
C GLY A 60 -5.13 -6.65 9.14
N ALA A 61 -5.78 -7.79 9.36
CA ALA A 61 -5.53 -9.02 8.62
C ALA A 61 -6.84 -9.71 8.25
N THR A 62 -6.78 -10.64 7.31
CA THR A 62 -7.87 -11.55 6.98
C THR A 62 -7.34 -12.94 6.65
N ILE A 63 -8.24 -13.92 6.66
CA ILE A 63 -7.95 -15.28 6.22
C ILE A 63 -8.69 -15.48 4.90
N LEU A 64 -7.96 -15.83 3.86
CA LEU A 64 -8.50 -16.12 2.53
C LEU A 64 -9.14 -17.53 2.52
N GLY A 65 -9.90 -17.84 1.46
CA GLY A 65 -10.63 -19.11 1.36
C GLY A 65 -9.73 -20.36 1.29
N ASP A 66 -8.47 -20.18 0.93
CA ASP A 66 -7.42 -21.21 0.92
C ASP A 66 -6.69 -21.35 2.27
N GLY A 67 -7.06 -20.54 3.27
CA GLY A 67 -6.43 -20.50 4.59
C GLY A 67 -5.22 -19.57 4.70
N THR A 68 -4.81 -18.90 3.60
CA THR A 68 -3.69 -17.97 3.61
C THR A 68 -4.04 -16.71 4.39
N VAL A 69 -3.10 -16.20 5.20
CA VAL A 69 -3.25 -14.92 5.90
C VAL A 69 -2.88 -13.79 4.95
N ALA A 70 -3.79 -12.82 4.78
CA ALA A 70 -3.53 -11.60 4.03
C ALA A 70 -3.57 -10.38 4.96
N LEU A 71 -2.63 -9.45 4.75
CA LEU A 71 -2.56 -8.19 5.49
C LEU A 71 -3.33 -7.09 4.75
N ILE A 72 -4.03 -6.24 5.49
CA ILE A 72 -4.72 -5.08 4.95
C ILE A 72 -3.82 -3.87 5.14
N LEU A 73 -3.46 -3.23 4.04
CA LEU A 73 -2.56 -2.08 4.04
C LEU A 73 -3.30 -0.80 4.40
N ASP A 74 -2.66 0.07 5.18
CA ASP A 74 -3.11 1.44 5.47
C ASP A 74 -2.38 2.42 4.57
N VAL A 75 -3.08 3.02 3.60
CA VAL A 75 -2.47 3.96 2.63
C VAL A 75 -1.92 5.20 3.32
N GLY A 76 -2.59 5.74 4.34
CA GLY A 76 -2.09 6.89 5.09
C GLY A 76 -0.77 6.57 5.80
N GLY A 77 -0.72 5.41 6.47
CA GLY A 77 0.50 4.87 7.08
C GLY A 77 1.62 4.62 6.05
N LEU A 78 1.30 4.10 4.87
CA LEU A 78 2.28 3.90 3.80
C LEU A 78 2.87 5.22 3.28
N ILE A 79 2.06 6.28 3.17
CA ILE A 79 2.55 7.61 2.78
C ILE A 79 3.54 8.14 3.82
N SER A 80 3.21 8.04 5.11
CA SER A 80 4.11 8.39 6.24
C SER A 80 5.46 7.67 6.15
N LEU A 81 5.42 6.34 5.96
CA LEU A 81 6.62 5.50 5.83
C LEU A 81 7.44 5.85 4.57
N SER A 82 6.78 6.23 3.48
CA SER A 82 7.45 6.59 2.22
C SER A 82 8.10 7.98 2.23
N GLY A 83 7.54 8.93 3.00
CA GLY A 83 7.98 10.32 3.05
C GLY A 83 9.27 10.57 3.85
N SER A 84 9.74 9.57 4.59
CA SER A 84 10.93 9.67 5.44
C SER A 84 12.27 9.50 4.69
N GLY A 85 12.23 9.15 3.40
CA GLY A 85 13.41 9.09 2.52
C GLY A 85 13.30 10.13 1.40
N GLY A 86 14.10 11.19 1.46
CA GLY A 86 13.98 12.39 0.63
C GLY A 86 13.76 12.16 -0.87
N SER A 87 12.56 12.50 -1.34
CA SER A 87 12.29 13.00 -2.69
C SER A 87 10.85 13.52 -2.70
N GLY A 88 10.67 14.82 -2.94
CA GLY A 88 9.37 15.48 -2.88
C GLY A 88 8.34 14.80 -3.78
N ILE A 89 7.24 14.34 -3.16
CA ILE A 89 6.01 13.99 -3.85
C ILE A 89 5.52 15.30 -4.51
N ARG A 90 5.83 15.50 -5.79
CA ARG A 90 5.29 16.61 -6.57
C ARG A 90 3.79 16.38 -6.68
N ARG A 91 3.00 17.33 -6.15
CA ARG A 91 1.54 17.35 -6.29
C ARG A 91 1.20 17.21 -7.76
N ALA A 92 0.58 16.09 -8.14
CA ALA A 92 0.06 15.91 -9.48
C ALA A 92 -1.21 16.79 -9.61
N GLY A 93 -1.06 17.92 -10.29
CA GLY A 93 -2.11 18.66 -11.00
C GLY A 93 -3.38 19.01 -10.23
N ASN A 94 -3.47 20.25 -9.77
CA ASN A 94 -4.76 20.90 -9.49
C ASN A 94 -4.89 22.16 -10.38
N ASP A 95 -4.65 21.99 -11.69
CA ASP A 95 -4.71 23.05 -12.71
C ASP A 95 -6.11 23.23 -13.32
N GLU A 96 -7.18 23.07 -12.52
CA GLU A 96 -8.55 23.32 -13.00
C GLU A 96 -9.37 24.14 -12.00
N GLN A 97 -8.83 25.30 -11.63
CA GLN A 97 -9.56 26.41 -10.99
C GLN A 97 -8.75 27.71 -11.07
N ALA A 98 -8.50 28.20 -12.29
CA ALA A 98 -8.08 29.58 -12.53
C ALA A 98 -8.31 29.98 -14.00
N ALA A 99 -9.57 30.27 -14.36
CA ALA A 99 -10.00 31.30 -15.32
C ALA A 99 -11.53 31.29 -15.42
#